data_AF-A0A9D1QNV6-F1
#
_entry.id   AF-A0A9D1QNV6-F1
#
_cell.length_a   1.000
_cell.length_b   1.000
_cell.length_c   1.000
_cell.angle_alpha   90.00
_cell.angle_beta   90.00
_cell.angle_gamma   90.00
#
_symmetry.space_group_name_H-M   'P 1'
#
loop_
_entity.id
_entity.type
_entity.pdbx_description
1 polymer ?
#
loop_
_entity_poly.entity_id
_entity_poly.type
_entity_poly.pdbx_seq_one_letter_code
_entity_poly.pdbx_strand_id
1 'polypeptide(L)'
;MNQKQQEQLQQGRQLINQGKYQRAIDILQPLNEQTADYQVNRALTEALYHDGQVQLAIKIAEDHVEDYLQSQGGAMQLVTLELAGQQFITARRQAAFVPKWQAELLKQVEAAEAKAQQEMGTSLNAKLKSFYHLGDGSFNKQRQRLIEAEQLPLSMYLTGALFLLRDPFTKPVIKSSLLETLQPLKIDRQVTILWLDDHEYRLNLRDLQPLTKVKEVVAAQQLIDEKYGQSDPSTLSAVNDQFQLQMIFLYPFINKAMVDPAAWVTAMTSFGKLVSPSKAVNDALKWQRKIQRLVDQMR
;
A
#
# COMPACT_ATOMS: atom_id res chain seq x y z
N MET A 1 25.48 -15.64 -4.72
CA MET A 1 25.55 -17.03 -4.24
C MET A 1 26.90 -17.68 -4.61
N ASN A 2 27.45 -18.52 -3.74
CA ASN A 2 28.62 -19.38 -4.03
C ASN A 2 28.21 -20.72 -4.69
N GLN A 3 29.19 -21.54 -5.11
CA GLN A 3 28.91 -22.81 -5.80
C GLN A 3 28.00 -23.75 -4.99
N LYS A 4 28.28 -23.95 -3.70
CA LYS A 4 27.47 -24.81 -2.82
C LYS A 4 26.02 -24.31 -2.73
N GLN A 5 25.83 -22.99 -2.64
CA GLN A 5 24.50 -22.37 -2.62
C GLN A 5 23.75 -22.55 -3.95
N GLN A 6 24.46 -22.49 -5.08
CA GLN A 6 23.88 -22.78 -6.40
C GLN A 6 23.46 -24.26 -6.52
N GLU A 7 24.27 -25.19 -6.01
CA GLU A 7 23.93 -26.62 -5.95
C GLU A 7 22.69 -26.88 -5.08
N GLN A 8 22.60 -26.22 -3.92
CA GLN A 8 21.41 -26.28 -3.05
C GLN A 8 20.16 -25.75 -3.76
N LEU A 9 20.25 -24.62 -4.46
CA LEU A 9 19.13 -24.09 -5.25
C LEU A 9 18.69 -25.08 -6.34
N GLN A 10 19.63 -25.67 -7.07
CA GLN A 10 19.30 -26.67 -8.09
C GLN A 10 18.65 -27.91 -7.49
N GLN A 11 19.17 -28.40 -6.36
CA GLN A 11 18.57 -29.53 -5.64
C GLN A 11 17.15 -29.22 -5.18
N GLY A 12 16.91 -28.02 -4.62
CA GLY A 12 15.58 -27.55 -4.25
C GLY A 12 14.62 -27.57 -5.43
N ARG A 13 15.02 -27.03 -6.59
CA ARG A 13 14.23 -27.04 -7.82
C ARG A 13 13.93 -28.47 -8.32
N GLN A 14 14.91 -29.37 -8.24
CA GLN A 14 14.68 -30.78 -8.59
C GLN A 14 13.66 -31.45 -7.65
N LEU A 15 13.70 -31.14 -6.35
CA LEU A 15 12.72 -31.65 -5.39
C LEU A 15 11.32 -31.12 -5.67
N ILE A 16 11.18 -29.84 -6.02
CA ILE A 16 9.91 -29.24 -6.47
C ILE A 16 9.36 -29.99 -7.68
N ASN A 17 10.18 -30.20 -8.72
CA ASN A 17 9.79 -30.94 -9.93
C ASN A 17 9.38 -32.40 -9.64
N GLN A 18 9.86 -32.98 -8.55
CA GLN A 18 9.50 -34.33 -8.09
C GLN A 18 8.30 -34.35 -7.13
N GLY A 19 7.67 -33.20 -6.86
CA GLY A 19 6.56 -33.08 -5.90
C GLY A 19 6.98 -33.23 -4.43
N LYS A 20 8.27 -33.14 -4.12
CA LYS A 20 8.82 -33.30 -2.75
C LYS A 20 8.95 -31.94 -2.06
N TYR A 21 7.83 -31.24 -1.91
CA TYR A 21 7.79 -29.83 -1.49
C TYR A 21 8.39 -29.57 -0.11
N GLN A 22 8.00 -30.33 0.92
CA GLN A 22 8.60 -30.18 2.26
C GLN A 22 10.13 -30.33 2.25
N ARG A 23 10.68 -31.30 1.51
CA ARG A 23 12.14 -31.46 1.39
C ARG A 23 12.81 -30.32 0.63
N ALA A 24 12.11 -29.73 -0.34
CA ALA A 24 12.60 -28.54 -1.02
C ALA A 24 12.64 -27.35 -0.05
N ILE A 25 11.60 -27.17 0.77
CA ILE A 25 11.51 -26.13 1.80
C ILE A 25 12.66 -26.27 2.80
N ASP A 26 12.92 -27.48 3.30
CA ASP A 26 14.01 -27.75 4.27
C ASP A 26 15.39 -27.30 3.75
N ILE A 27 15.60 -27.31 2.42
CA ILE A 27 16.84 -26.84 1.77
C ILE A 27 16.78 -25.34 1.46
N LEU A 28 15.66 -24.87 0.91
CA LEU A 28 15.53 -23.53 0.34
C LEU A 28 15.31 -22.45 1.40
N GLN A 29 14.67 -22.75 2.54
CA GLN A 29 14.41 -21.76 3.59
C GLN A 29 15.69 -21.24 4.24
N PRO A 30 16.62 -22.08 4.74
CA PRO A 30 17.90 -21.60 5.25
C PRO A 30 18.73 -20.88 4.17
N LEU A 31 18.61 -21.31 2.91
CA LEU A 31 19.30 -20.66 1.80
C LEU A 31 18.76 -19.25 1.52
N ASN A 32 17.45 -19.05 1.61
CA ASN A 32 16.80 -17.75 1.45
C ASN A 32 17.28 -16.77 2.52
N GLU A 33 17.29 -17.21 3.79
CA GLU A 33 17.78 -16.42 4.94
C GLU A 33 19.26 -16.01 4.79
N GLN A 34 20.08 -16.83 4.13
CA GLN A 34 21.51 -16.55 3.93
C GLN A 34 21.83 -15.62 2.75
N THR A 35 20.96 -15.57 1.74
CA THR A 35 21.30 -14.99 0.43
C THR A 35 20.46 -13.80 0.04
N ALA A 36 19.21 -13.71 0.50
CA ALA A 36 18.21 -12.76 -0.02
C ALA A 36 18.19 -12.72 -1.56
N ASP A 37 18.40 -13.87 -2.21
CA ASP A 37 18.48 -13.98 -3.65
C ASP A 37 17.10 -14.27 -4.25
N TYR A 38 16.69 -13.46 -5.23
CA TYR A 38 15.37 -13.59 -5.88
C TYR A 38 15.10 -14.99 -6.45
N GLN A 39 16.11 -15.67 -7.01
CA GLN A 39 15.91 -17.01 -7.59
C GLN A 39 15.68 -18.08 -6.52
N VAL A 40 16.26 -17.90 -5.33
CA VAL A 40 16.00 -18.73 -4.15
C VAL A 40 14.62 -18.43 -3.60
N ASN A 41 14.29 -17.14 -3.43
CA ASN A 41 12.98 -16.68 -2.97
C ASN A 41 11.83 -17.27 -3.80
N ARG A 42 11.94 -17.20 -5.14
CA ARG A 42 10.95 -17.78 -6.06
C ARG A 42 10.76 -19.28 -5.88
N ALA A 43 11.86 -20.03 -5.77
CA ALA A 43 11.80 -21.47 -5.63
C ALA A 43 11.20 -21.86 -4.26
N LEU A 44 11.57 -21.14 -3.20
CA LEU A 44 10.99 -21.35 -1.87
C LEU A 44 9.48 -21.05 -1.87
N THR A 45 9.09 -19.93 -2.48
CA THR A 45 7.69 -19.51 -2.61
C THR A 45 6.86 -20.55 -3.36
N GLU A 46 7.39 -21.09 -4.47
CA GLU A 46 6.76 -22.17 -5.23
C GLU A 46 6.61 -23.44 -4.39
N ALA A 47 7.65 -23.85 -3.67
CA ALA A 47 7.60 -25.02 -2.79
C ALA A 47 6.56 -24.86 -1.67
N LEU A 48 6.56 -23.71 -0.99
CA LEU A 48 5.59 -23.38 0.06
C LEU A 48 4.15 -23.34 -0.46
N TYR A 49 3.94 -22.76 -1.64
CA TYR A 49 2.63 -22.72 -2.29
C TYR A 49 2.08 -24.13 -2.54
N HIS A 50 2.90 -25.00 -3.14
CA HIS A 50 2.49 -26.38 -3.45
C HIS A 50 2.36 -27.28 -2.21
N ASP A 51 3.08 -26.98 -1.14
CA ASP A 51 2.93 -27.63 0.16
C ASP A 51 1.66 -27.17 0.92
N GLY A 52 0.95 -26.15 0.40
CA GLY A 52 -0.27 -25.60 1.00
C GLY A 52 -0.02 -24.49 2.02
N GLN A 53 1.23 -24.09 2.22
CA GLN A 53 1.64 -23.01 3.15
C GLN A 53 1.51 -21.63 2.51
N VAL A 54 0.33 -21.33 1.93
CA VAL A 54 0.09 -20.16 1.08
C VAL A 54 0.41 -18.82 1.77
N GLN A 55 0.01 -18.66 3.03
CA GLN A 55 0.25 -17.40 3.77
C GLN A 55 1.74 -17.17 4.02
N LEU A 56 2.50 -18.25 4.28
CA LEU A 56 3.95 -18.14 4.44
C LEU A 56 4.62 -17.85 3.09
N ALA A 57 4.17 -18.49 2.02
CA ALA A 57 4.63 -18.19 0.66
C ALA A 57 4.43 -16.70 0.30
N ILE A 58 3.26 -16.12 0.59
CA ILE A 58 3.00 -14.68 0.37
C ILE A 58 4.00 -13.83 1.14
N LYS A 59 4.13 -14.09 2.45
CA LYS A 59 5.06 -13.34 3.31
C LYS A 59 6.51 -13.40 2.81
N ILE A 60 6.94 -14.55 2.31
CA ILE A 60 8.29 -14.70 1.72
C ILE A 60 8.40 -13.93 0.39
N ALA A 61 7.36 -13.95 -0.45
CA ALA A 61 7.37 -13.23 -1.72
C ALA A 61 7.38 -11.69 -1.55
N GLU A 62 6.85 -11.17 -0.44
CA GLU A 62 6.82 -9.74 -0.11
C GLU A 62 8.23 -9.10 -0.10
N ASP A 63 9.27 -9.88 0.22
CA ASP A 63 10.67 -9.40 0.23
C ASP A 63 11.19 -9.01 -1.17
N HIS A 64 10.54 -9.50 -2.24
CA HIS A 64 11.02 -9.38 -3.63
C HIS A 64 9.94 -8.94 -4.63
N VAL A 65 8.87 -8.27 -4.19
CA VAL A 65 7.74 -7.87 -5.07
C VAL A 65 8.23 -7.18 -6.35
N GLU A 66 9.16 -6.22 -6.23
CA GLU A 66 9.67 -5.47 -7.39
C GLU A 66 10.37 -6.38 -8.42
N ASP A 67 11.10 -7.39 -7.96
CA ASP A 67 11.76 -8.39 -8.82
C ASP A 67 10.74 -9.29 -9.54
N TYR A 68 9.68 -9.71 -8.84
CA TYR A 68 8.57 -10.46 -9.46
C TYR A 68 7.95 -9.69 -10.62
N LEU A 69 7.74 -8.39 -10.47
CA LEU A 69 7.11 -7.55 -11.48
C LEU A 69 8.00 -7.25 -12.70
N GLN A 70 9.29 -7.63 -12.70
CA GLN A 70 10.18 -7.43 -13.86
C GLN A 70 9.97 -8.44 -15.00
N SER A 71 9.25 -9.54 -14.78
CA SER A 71 9.03 -10.58 -15.79
C SER A 71 7.59 -11.11 -15.79
N GLN A 72 7.10 -11.58 -16.94
CA GLN A 72 5.74 -12.10 -17.05
C GLN A 72 5.53 -13.29 -16.11
N GLY A 73 6.48 -14.24 -16.11
CA GLY A 73 6.42 -15.41 -15.24
C GLY A 73 6.50 -15.06 -13.75
N GLY A 74 7.28 -14.04 -13.38
CA GLY A 74 7.31 -13.53 -12.01
C GLY A 74 5.97 -12.90 -11.61
N ALA A 75 5.45 -11.97 -12.42
CA ALA A 75 4.19 -11.30 -12.14
C ALA A 75 3.00 -12.29 -12.07
N MET A 76 2.97 -13.29 -12.96
CA MET A 76 1.96 -14.36 -12.91
C MET A 76 2.09 -15.22 -11.65
N GLN A 77 3.31 -15.56 -11.22
CA GLN A 77 3.52 -16.34 -9.99
C GLN A 77 3.04 -15.57 -8.77
N LEU A 78 3.40 -14.28 -8.66
CA LEU A 78 3.00 -13.43 -7.54
C LEU A 78 1.47 -13.28 -7.48
N VAL A 79 0.83 -12.93 -8.60
CA VAL A 79 -0.63 -12.79 -8.67
C VAL A 79 -1.33 -14.12 -8.36
N THR A 80 -0.84 -15.25 -8.86
CA THR A 80 -1.42 -16.58 -8.56
C THR A 80 -1.38 -16.87 -7.06
N LEU A 81 -0.26 -16.55 -6.42
CA LEU A 81 -0.05 -16.74 -5.00
C LEU A 81 -0.97 -15.84 -4.15
N GLU A 82 -1.05 -14.56 -4.48
CA GLU A 82 -1.94 -13.59 -3.83
C GLU A 82 -3.41 -14.03 -3.96
N LEU A 83 -3.83 -14.50 -5.14
CA LEU A 83 -5.18 -15.03 -5.37
C LEU A 83 -5.47 -16.30 -4.56
N ALA A 84 -4.49 -17.18 -4.39
CA ALA A 84 -4.63 -18.34 -3.52
C ALA A 84 -4.79 -17.94 -2.04
N GLY A 85 -4.15 -16.85 -1.63
CA GLY A 85 -4.35 -16.21 -0.33
C GLY A 85 -5.59 -15.30 -0.25
N GLN A 86 -6.40 -15.24 -1.30
CA GLN A 86 -7.57 -14.37 -1.45
C GLN A 86 -7.25 -12.88 -1.38
N GLN A 87 -6.02 -12.44 -1.60
CA GLN A 87 -5.63 -11.02 -1.60
C GLN A 87 -6.01 -10.33 -2.93
N PHE A 88 -7.31 -10.28 -3.24
CA PHE A 88 -7.81 -9.82 -4.54
C PHE A 88 -7.41 -8.38 -4.86
N ILE A 89 -7.52 -7.47 -3.87
CA ILE A 89 -7.19 -6.06 -4.10
C ILE A 89 -5.69 -5.88 -4.34
N THR A 90 -4.85 -6.60 -3.59
CA THR A 90 -3.40 -6.62 -3.78
C THR A 90 -3.06 -7.12 -5.19
N ALA A 91 -3.64 -8.25 -5.61
CA ALA A 91 -3.43 -8.80 -6.96
C ALA A 91 -3.84 -7.83 -8.08
N ARG A 92 -4.94 -7.08 -7.91
CA ARG A 92 -5.31 -6.01 -8.86
C ARG A 92 -4.29 -4.89 -8.90
N ARG A 93 -3.73 -4.49 -7.75
CA ARG A 93 -2.68 -3.46 -7.67
C ARG A 93 -1.40 -3.93 -8.37
N GLN A 94 -0.97 -5.17 -8.13
CA GLN A 94 0.19 -5.74 -8.83
C GLN A 94 -0.01 -5.73 -10.34
N ALA A 95 -1.18 -6.18 -10.82
CA ALA A 95 -1.50 -6.14 -12.24
C ALA A 95 -1.45 -4.73 -12.83
N ALA A 96 -1.90 -3.71 -12.08
CA ALA A 96 -1.83 -2.31 -12.48
C ALA A 96 -0.39 -1.76 -12.57
N PHE A 97 0.57 -2.32 -11.82
CA PHE A 97 1.98 -1.91 -11.88
C PHE A 97 2.75 -2.52 -13.06
N VAL A 98 2.17 -3.50 -13.77
CA VAL A 98 2.78 -4.12 -14.95
C VAL A 98 1.93 -3.97 -16.22
N PRO A 99 1.84 -2.76 -16.82
CA PRO A 99 0.97 -2.48 -17.97
C PRO A 99 1.11 -3.46 -19.14
N LYS A 100 2.31 -4.01 -19.35
CA LYS A 100 2.61 -4.97 -20.42
C LYS A 100 1.79 -6.26 -20.32
N TRP A 101 1.49 -6.73 -19.12
CA TRP A 101 0.77 -8.00 -18.87
C TRP A 101 -0.53 -7.79 -18.10
N GLN A 102 -0.90 -6.54 -17.82
CA GLN A 102 -2.03 -6.17 -17.00
C GLN A 102 -3.33 -6.86 -17.42
N ALA A 103 -3.65 -6.88 -18.72
CA ALA A 103 -4.90 -7.48 -19.21
C ALA A 103 -5.00 -8.99 -18.91
N GLU A 104 -3.90 -9.72 -19.03
CA GLU A 104 -3.85 -11.16 -18.74
C GLU A 104 -4.01 -11.41 -17.24
N LEU A 105 -3.29 -10.65 -16.41
CA LEU A 105 -3.36 -10.77 -14.95
C LEU A 105 -4.74 -10.39 -14.42
N LEU A 106 -5.33 -9.29 -14.90
CA LEU A 106 -6.68 -8.87 -14.50
C LEU A 106 -7.73 -9.91 -14.84
N LYS A 107 -7.61 -10.60 -15.98
CA LYS A 107 -8.52 -11.70 -16.33
C LYS A 107 -8.46 -12.84 -15.30
N GLN A 108 -7.27 -13.18 -14.81
CA GLN A 108 -7.11 -14.19 -13.75
C GLN A 108 -7.75 -13.72 -12.43
N VAL A 109 -7.52 -12.46 -12.07
CA VAL A 109 -8.09 -11.88 -10.85
C VAL A 109 -9.62 -11.86 -10.90
N GLU A 110 -10.20 -11.43 -12.02
CA GLU A 110 -11.66 -11.38 -12.21
C GLU A 110 -12.30 -12.76 -12.15
N ALA A 111 -11.66 -13.78 -12.73
CA ALA A 111 -12.12 -15.15 -12.64
C ALA A 111 -12.07 -15.68 -11.19
N ALA A 112 -11.00 -15.37 -10.45
CA ALA A 112 -10.85 -15.77 -9.05
C ALA A 112 -11.86 -15.06 -8.14
N GLU A 113 -12.11 -13.77 -8.36
CA GLU A 113 -13.15 -13.01 -7.66
C GLU A 113 -14.54 -13.60 -7.90
N ALA A 114 -14.90 -13.89 -9.16
CA ALA A 114 -16.19 -14.49 -9.50
C ALA A 114 -16.38 -15.86 -8.85
N LYS A 115 -15.33 -16.69 -8.85
CA LYS A 115 -15.32 -17.98 -8.16
C LYS A 115 -15.51 -17.82 -6.65
N ALA A 116 -14.77 -16.91 -6.02
CA ALA A 116 -14.88 -16.65 -4.59
C ALA A 116 -16.29 -16.16 -4.19
N GLN A 117 -16.92 -15.34 -5.02
CA GLN A 117 -18.31 -14.90 -4.80
C GLN A 117 -19.30 -16.08 -4.81
N GLN A 118 -19.10 -17.06 -5.71
CA GLN A 118 -19.94 -18.26 -5.79
C GLN A 118 -19.72 -19.22 -4.61
N GLU A 119 -18.46 -19.44 -4.23
CA GLU A 119 -18.09 -20.47 -3.24
C GLU A 119 -18.09 -19.96 -1.79
N MET A 120 -17.86 -18.66 -1.57
CA MET A 120 -17.58 -18.08 -0.25
C MET A 120 -18.48 -16.89 0.11
N GLY A 121 -19.63 -16.74 -0.56
CA GLY A 121 -20.52 -15.58 -0.42
C GLY A 121 -20.86 -15.21 1.03
N THR A 122 -21.13 -16.18 1.91
CA THR A 122 -21.42 -15.92 3.34
C THR A 122 -20.21 -15.29 4.06
N SER A 123 -19.00 -15.83 3.84
CA SER A 123 -17.76 -15.31 4.44
C SER A 123 -17.45 -13.90 3.92
N LEU A 124 -17.58 -13.68 2.62
CA LEU A 124 -17.37 -12.38 1.99
C LEU A 124 -18.38 -11.34 2.49
N ASN A 125 -19.65 -11.71 2.70
CA ASN A 125 -20.65 -10.81 3.28
C ASN A 125 -20.32 -10.44 4.75
N ALA A 126 -19.79 -11.37 5.53
CA ALA A 126 -19.32 -11.07 6.89
C ALA A 126 -18.13 -10.08 6.88
N LYS A 127 -17.17 -10.28 5.97
CA LYS A 127 -16.05 -9.34 5.76
C LYS A 127 -16.53 -7.97 5.30
N LEU A 128 -17.47 -7.92 4.34
CA LEU A 128 -18.05 -6.67 3.87
C LEU A 128 -18.77 -5.93 5.00
N LYS A 129 -19.54 -6.63 5.84
CA LYS A 129 -20.19 -6.04 7.01
C LYS A 129 -19.15 -5.47 7.99
N SER A 130 -18.09 -6.23 8.28
CA SER A 130 -16.97 -5.76 9.12
C SER A 130 -16.34 -4.49 8.57
N PHE A 131 -16.11 -4.45 7.25
CA PHE A 131 -15.55 -3.31 6.55
C PHE A 131 -16.49 -2.10 6.55
N TYR A 132 -17.79 -2.31 6.34
CA TYR A 132 -18.79 -1.24 6.36
C TYR A 132 -18.88 -0.55 7.73
N HIS A 133 -18.70 -1.32 8.81
CA HIS A 133 -18.68 -0.82 10.19
C HIS A 133 -17.29 -0.41 10.66
N LEU A 134 -16.33 -0.25 9.76
CA LEU A 134 -14.95 0.05 10.12
C LEU A 134 -14.88 1.28 11.04
N GLY A 135 -15.60 2.37 10.72
CA GLY A 135 -15.61 3.62 11.49
C GLY A 135 -15.92 3.47 12.98
N ASP A 136 -16.68 2.45 13.38
CA ASP A 136 -17.10 2.21 14.77
C ASP A 136 -15.97 1.70 15.69
N GLY A 137 -14.82 1.34 15.11
CA GLY A 137 -13.68 0.78 15.85
C GLY A 137 -12.67 1.81 16.35
N SER A 138 -11.84 1.39 17.33
CA SER A 138 -10.58 2.09 17.61
C SER A 138 -9.67 2.10 16.38
N PHE A 139 -8.68 2.99 16.33
CA PHE A 139 -7.78 3.09 15.17
C PHE A 139 -7.13 1.74 14.78
N ASN A 140 -6.67 0.96 15.76
CA ASN A 140 -6.14 -0.39 15.49
C ASN A 140 -7.17 -1.35 14.89
N LYS A 141 -8.43 -1.30 15.35
CA LYS A 141 -9.51 -2.08 14.74
C LYS A 141 -9.83 -1.60 13.33
N GLN A 142 -9.76 -0.28 13.09
CA GLN A 142 -9.94 0.30 11.76
C GLN A 142 -8.89 -0.24 10.78
N ARG A 143 -7.61 -0.19 11.17
CA ARG A 143 -6.50 -0.73 10.36
C ARG A 143 -6.67 -2.22 10.07
N GLN A 144 -7.00 -3.02 11.09
CA GLN A 144 -7.20 -4.46 10.92
C GLN A 144 -8.34 -4.78 9.93
N ARG A 145 -9.49 -4.10 10.07
CA ARG A 145 -10.63 -4.26 9.16
C ARG A 145 -10.32 -3.83 7.74
N LEU A 146 -9.46 -2.81 7.56
CA LEU A 146 -8.99 -2.38 6.25
C LEU A 146 -8.14 -3.46 5.58
N ILE A 147 -7.20 -4.07 6.30
CA ILE A 147 -6.36 -5.17 5.79
C ILE A 147 -7.24 -6.37 5.42
N GLU A 148 -8.18 -6.75 6.28
CA GLU A 148 -9.12 -7.85 5.99
C GLU A 148 -10.01 -7.57 4.78
N ALA A 149 -10.33 -6.31 4.51
CA ALA A 149 -11.12 -5.91 3.37
C ALA A 149 -10.40 -6.13 2.04
N GLU A 150 -9.06 -6.22 2.00
CA GLU A 150 -8.32 -6.56 0.78
C GLU A 150 -8.66 -7.95 0.23
N GLN A 151 -9.30 -8.79 1.06
CA GLN A 151 -9.84 -10.08 0.67
C GLN A 151 -11.23 -10.04 0.03
N LEU A 152 -11.82 -8.84 -0.10
CA LEU A 152 -13.07 -8.66 -0.82
C LEU A 152 -12.80 -8.53 -2.32
N PRO A 153 -13.63 -9.14 -3.18
CA PRO A 153 -13.70 -8.80 -4.59
C PRO A 153 -13.88 -7.29 -4.79
N LEU A 154 -13.30 -6.74 -5.86
CA LEU A 154 -13.31 -5.29 -6.11
C LEU A 154 -14.69 -4.65 -6.03
N SER A 155 -15.74 -5.30 -6.53
CA SER A 155 -17.11 -4.77 -6.47
C SER A 155 -17.61 -4.57 -5.03
N MET A 156 -17.31 -5.52 -4.14
CA MET A 156 -17.66 -5.45 -2.71
C MET A 156 -16.76 -4.47 -1.97
N TYR A 157 -15.46 -4.49 -2.23
CA TYR A 157 -14.50 -3.54 -1.67
C TYR A 157 -14.90 -2.11 -2.02
N LEU A 158 -15.17 -1.82 -3.29
CA LEU A 158 -15.57 -0.49 -3.73
C LEU A 158 -16.87 -0.05 -3.07
N THR A 159 -17.84 -0.95 -2.89
CA THR A 159 -19.09 -0.63 -2.18
C THR A 159 -18.82 -0.17 -0.74
N GLY A 160 -17.99 -0.89 0.01
CA GLY A 160 -17.60 -0.50 1.37
C GLY A 160 -16.77 0.79 1.40
N ALA A 161 -15.75 0.88 0.55
CA ALA A 161 -14.85 2.02 0.50
C ALA A 161 -15.61 3.34 0.24
N LEU A 162 -16.56 3.35 -0.71
CA LEU A 162 -17.33 4.54 -1.05
C LEU A 162 -18.21 5.04 0.10
N PHE A 163 -18.71 4.13 0.93
CA PHE A 163 -19.43 4.51 2.15
C PHE A 163 -18.48 5.15 3.18
N LEU A 164 -17.34 4.49 3.44
CA LEU A 164 -16.35 4.93 4.43
C LEU A 164 -15.72 6.29 4.09
N LEU A 165 -15.59 6.64 2.80
CA LEU A 165 -15.09 7.96 2.39
C LEU A 165 -15.97 9.12 2.89
N ARG A 166 -17.27 8.87 3.09
CA ARG A 166 -18.23 9.89 3.59
C ARG A 166 -18.52 9.78 5.08
N ASP A 167 -18.21 8.64 5.68
CA ASP A 167 -18.44 8.39 7.10
C ASP A 167 -17.60 9.35 7.99
N PRO A 168 -18.22 10.12 8.90
CA PRO A 168 -17.50 10.98 9.85
C PRO A 168 -16.68 10.23 10.90
N PHE A 169 -16.95 8.94 11.14
CA PHE A 169 -16.22 8.13 12.12
C PHE A 169 -14.99 7.42 11.54
N THR A 170 -14.91 7.33 10.22
CA THR A 170 -13.72 6.85 9.52
C THR A 170 -12.60 7.87 9.63
N LYS A 171 -11.45 7.47 10.19
CA LYS A 171 -10.32 8.38 10.42
C LYS A 171 -9.75 8.90 9.09
N PRO A 172 -9.28 10.17 9.00
CA PRO A 172 -8.74 10.73 7.76
C PRO A 172 -7.66 9.87 7.11
N VAL A 173 -6.70 9.36 7.90
CA VAL A 173 -5.64 8.47 7.40
C VAL A 173 -6.19 7.19 6.75
N ILE A 174 -7.29 6.63 7.28
CA ILE A 174 -7.94 5.45 6.68
C ILE A 174 -8.57 5.81 5.35
N LYS A 175 -9.22 6.98 5.24
CA LYS A 175 -9.75 7.47 3.97
C LYS A 175 -8.64 7.64 2.94
N SER A 176 -7.50 8.19 3.35
CA SER A 176 -6.32 8.29 2.48
C SER A 176 -5.84 6.92 2.03
N SER A 177 -5.69 5.95 2.94
CA SER A 177 -5.28 4.58 2.59
C SER A 177 -6.27 3.92 1.62
N LEU A 178 -7.59 4.10 1.79
CA LEU A 178 -8.58 3.61 0.83
C LEU A 178 -8.35 4.18 -0.58
N LEU A 179 -8.06 5.47 -0.68
CA LEU A 179 -7.82 6.13 -1.96
C LEU A 179 -6.49 5.70 -2.57
N GLU A 180 -5.42 5.57 -1.77
CA GLU A 180 -4.12 5.06 -2.22
C GLU A 180 -4.22 3.62 -2.75
N THR A 181 -5.01 2.77 -2.09
CA THR A 181 -5.30 1.41 -2.57
C THR A 181 -6.03 1.41 -3.91
N LEU A 182 -6.97 2.34 -4.12
CA LEU A 182 -7.75 2.45 -5.37
C LEU A 182 -7.02 3.22 -6.49
N GLN A 183 -6.07 4.09 -6.14
CA GLN A 183 -5.32 4.97 -7.05
C GLN A 183 -4.71 4.24 -8.27
N PRO A 184 -3.98 3.11 -8.11
CA PRO A 184 -3.38 2.41 -9.25
C PRO A 184 -4.43 1.75 -10.15
N LEU A 185 -5.64 1.49 -9.66
CA LEU A 185 -6.69 0.78 -10.40
C LEU A 185 -7.39 1.64 -11.47
N LYS A 186 -7.20 2.97 -11.43
CA LYS A 186 -7.71 3.92 -12.43
C LYS A 186 -9.21 3.79 -12.76
N ILE A 187 -10.00 3.50 -11.74
CA ILE A 187 -11.45 3.29 -11.83
C ILE A 187 -12.13 4.60 -12.21
N ASP A 188 -12.93 4.58 -13.28
CA ASP A 188 -13.76 5.72 -13.70
C ASP A 188 -15.02 5.83 -12.86
N ARG A 189 -14.91 6.49 -11.71
CA ARG A 189 -16.04 6.68 -10.82
C ARG A 189 -15.91 7.99 -10.07
N GLN A 190 -16.96 8.81 -10.20
CA GLN A 190 -17.15 9.99 -9.36
C GLN A 190 -17.53 9.57 -7.95
N VAL A 191 -16.87 10.15 -6.96
CA VAL A 191 -17.07 9.85 -5.55
C VAL A 191 -17.16 11.15 -4.75
N THR A 192 -17.79 11.09 -3.59
CA THR A 192 -17.80 12.19 -2.62
C THR A 192 -17.05 11.76 -1.37
N ILE A 193 -16.24 12.65 -0.82
CA ILE A 193 -15.39 12.39 0.34
C ILE A 193 -15.64 13.48 1.37
N LEU A 194 -15.95 13.08 2.59
CA LEU A 194 -15.88 13.97 3.75
C LEU A 194 -14.40 14.07 4.15
N TRP A 195 -13.76 15.17 3.76
CA TRP A 195 -12.32 15.37 3.95
C TRP A 195 -12.00 15.86 5.35
N LEU A 196 -10.71 15.95 5.67
CA LEU A 196 -10.25 16.24 7.03
C LEU A 196 -10.61 17.64 7.53
N ASP A 197 -11.12 18.51 6.67
CA ASP A 197 -11.64 19.85 6.97
C ASP A 197 -13.14 19.87 7.24
N ASP A 198 -13.76 18.70 7.37
CA ASP A 198 -15.17 18.48 7.64
C ASP A 198 -16.10 18.93 6.49
N HIS A 199 -15.56 19.14 5.29
CA HIS A 199 -16.32 19.44 4.07
C HIS A 199 -16.34 18.26 3.10
N GLU A 200 -17.42 18.17 2.33
CA GLU A 200 -17.54 17.20 1.24
C GLU A 200 -16.92 17.72 -0.05
N TYR A 201 -16.10 16.89 -0.68
CA TYR A 201 -15.52 17.16 -2.00
C TYR A 201 -15.80 16.03 -2.96
N ARG A 202 -15.95 16.37 -4.25
CA ARG A 202 -16.10 15.40 -5.33
C ARG A 202 -14.78 15.23 -6.08
N LEU A 203 -14.50 13.99 -6.48
CA LEU A 203 -13.38 13.66 -7.36
C LEU A 203 -13.69 12.40 -8.18
N ASN A 204 -12.98 12.22 -9.29
CA ASN A 204 -12.96 10.94 -10.00
C ASN A 204 -11.79 10.08 -9.50
N LEU A 205 -12.03 8.83 -9.13
CA LEU A 205 -10.96 7.92 -8.67
C LEU A 205 -9.85 7.74 -9.73
N ARG A 206 -10.18 7.86 -11.02
CA ARG A 206 -9.19 7.74 -12.10
C ARG A 206 -8.13 8.86 -12.08
N ASP A 207 -8.52 10.03 -11.57
CA ASP A 207 -7.70 11.24 -11.54
C ASP A 207 -6.74 11.27 -10.35
N LEU A 208 -6.87 10.31 -9.42
CA LEU A 208 -5.95 10.15 -8.31
C LEU A 208 -4.52 9.96 -8.81
N GLN A 209 -3.61 10.77 -8.24
CA GLN A 209 -2.19 10.74 -8.52
C GLN A 209 -1.44 10.13 -7.33
N PRO A 210 -0.33 9.40 -7.57
CA PRO A 210 0.57 9.06 -6.48
C PRO A 210 1.19 10.34 -5.90
N LEU A 211 1.51 10.35 -4.60
CA LEU A 211 2.10 11.51 -3.91
C LEU A 211 3.33 12.07 -4.64
N THR A 212 4.17 11.18 -5.18
CA THR A 212 5.38 11.52 -5.95
C THR A 212 5.12 12.27 -7.25
N LYS A 213 3.86 12.38 -7.70
CA LYS A 213 3.45 13.15 -8.89
C LYS A 213 2.61 14.38 -8.57
N VAL A 214 2.28 14.61 -7.29
CA VAL A 214 1.56 15.82 -6.86
C VAL A 214 2.54 16.99 -6.86
N LYS A 215 2.23 18.04 -7.63
CA LYS A 215 3.15 19.16 -7.90
C LYS A 215 3.65 19.82 -6.62
N GLU A 216 2.75 20.08 -5.69
CA GLU A 216 3.05 20.73 -4.41
C GLU A 216 3.97 19.85 -3.56
N VAL A 217 3.77 18.52 -3.58
CA VAL A 217 4.61 17.55 -2.85
C VAL A 217 6.01 17.51 -3.43
N VAL A 218 6.15 17.43 -4.75
CA VAL A 218 7.45 17.44 -5.44
C VAL A 218 8.23 18.72 -5.13
N ALA A 219 7.57 19.88 -5.19
CA ALA A 219 8.19 21.16 -4.88
C ALA A 219 8.66 21.24 -3.42
N ALA A 220 7.84 20.79 -2.46
CA ALA A 220 8.24 20.76 -1.05
C ALA A 220 9.40 19.79 -0.80
N GLN A 221 9.40 18.61 -1.44
CA GLN A 221 10.47 17.63 -1.31
C GLN A 221 11.81 18.19 -1.81
N GLN A 222 11.81 18.87 -2.96
CA GLN A 222 13.02 19.54 -3.49
C GLN A 222 13.58 20.56 -2.48
N LEU A 223 12.72 21.37 -1.86
CA LEU A 223 13.16 22.35 -0.86
C LEU A 223 13.73 21.70 0.41
N ILE A 224 13.20 20.54 0.82
CA ILE A 224 13.75 19.77 1.95
C ILE A 224 15.13 19.20 1.58
N ASP A 225 15.26 18.61 0.39
CA ASP A 225 16.50 18.02 -0.09
C ASP A 225 17.59 19.08 -0.28
N GLU A 226 17.26 20.26 -0.82
CA GLU A 226 18.19 21.39 -0.94
C GLU A 226 18.69 21.87 0.43
N LYS A 227 17.82 21.85 1.45
CA LYS A 227 18.14 22.37 2.78
C LYS A 227 18.99 21.42 3.64
N TYR A 228 18.76 20.11 3.53
CA TYR A 228 19.38 19.12 4.41
C TYR A 228 20.18 18.03 3.69
N GLY A 229 19.98 17.86 2.38
CA GLY A 229 20.47 16.73 1.59
C GLY A 229 21.97 16.46 1.67
N GLN A 230 22.77 17.50 1.83
CA GLN A 230 24.24 17.40 1.87
C GLN A 230 24.84 17.63 3.26
N SER A 231 24.06 18.14 4.22
CA SER A 231 24.59 18.68 5.48
C SER A 231 24.21 17.85 6.69
N ASP A 232 23.05 17.18 6.68
CA ASP A 232 22.55 16.44 7.83
C ASP A 232 21.59 15.31 7.41
N PRO A 233 22.11 14.12 7.07
CA PRO A 233 21.29 12.98 6.67
C PRO A 233 20.29 12.54 7.75
N SER A 234 20.62 12.74 9.03
CA SER A 234 19.74 12.33 10.13
C SER A 234 18.52 13.24 10.25
N THR A 235 18.73 14.56 10.17
CA THR A 235 17.64 15.54 10.13
C THR A 235 16.82 15.40 8.85
N LEU A 236 17.46 15.15 7.71
CA LEU A 236 16.75 14.91 6.44
C LEU A 236 15.75 13.76 6.57
N SER A 237 16.19 12.61 7.10
CA SER A 237 15.31 11.45 7.30
C SER A 237 14.11 11.80 8.18
N ALA A 238 14.34 12.41 9.35
CA ALA A 238 13.27 12.78 10.27
C ALA A 238 12.28 13.78 9.66
N VAL A 239 12.77 14.78 8.91
CA VAL A 239 11.94 15.77 8.22
C VAL A 239 11.13 15.10 7.11
N ASN A 240 11.73 14.19 6.35
CA ASN A 240 11.03 13.43 5.31
C ASN A 240 9.92 12.56 5.89
N ASP A 241 10.18 11.83 6.98
CA ASP A 241 9.17 11.00 7.64
C ASP A 241 7.98 11.85 8.12
N GLN A 242 8.26 12.99 8.74
CA GLN A 242 7.23 13.93 9.17
C GLN A 242 6.45 14.53 7.99
N PHE A 243 7.14 14.89 6.91
CA PHE A 243 6.52 15.43 5.71
C PHE A 243 5.61 14.41 5.04
N GLN A 244 6.08 13.18 4.83
CA GLN A 244 5.30 12.08 4.27
C GLN A 244 4.05 11.80 5.10
N LEU A 245 4.19 11.73 6.43
CA LEU A 245 3.04 11.57 7.32
C LEU A 245 1.99 12.66 7.10
N GLN A 246 2.41 13.94 7.01
CA GLN A 246 1.48 15.03 6.76
C GLN A 246 0.79 14.91 5.39
N MET A 247 1.52 14.50 4.35
CA MET A 247 0.95 14.34 3.01
C MET A 247 -0.09 13.22 2.96
N ILE A 248 0.14 12.10 3.65
CA ILE A 248 -0.84 11.01 3.78
C ILE A 248 -2.14 11.55 4.37
N PHE A 249 -2.09 12.35 5.43
CA PHE A 249 -3.30 12.92 6.04
C PHE A 249 -4.06 13.86 5.11
N LEU A 250 -3.36 14.62 4.27
CA LEU A 250 -3.96 15.59 3.36
C LEU A 250 -4.43 14.98 2.04
N TYR A 251 -4.03 13.73 1.73
CA TYR A 251 -4.44 13.06 0.51
C TYR A 251 -5.97 12.98 0.38
N PRO A 252 -6.55 13.21 -0.81
CA PRO A 252 -5.93 13.57 -2.08
C PRO A 252 -5.86 15.09 -2.34
N PHE A 253 -6.38 15.91 -1.42
CA PHE A 253 -6.53 17.36 -1.63
C PHE A 253 -5.41 18.18 -1.01
N ILE A 254 -4.16 17.74 -1.24
CA ILE A 254 -2.96 18.37 -0.68
C ILE A 254 -2.89 19.85 -1.02
N ASN A 255 -3.23 20.21 -2.25
CA ASN A 255 -3.24 21.59 -2.75
C ASN A 255 -4.22 22.52 -2.03
N LYS A 256 -5.25 22.00 -1.33
CA LYS A 256 -6.16 22.82 -0.52
C LYS A 256 -5.52 23.27 0.79
N ALA A 257 -4.60 22.48 1.34
CA ALA A 257 -3.92 22.78 2.59
C ALA A 257 -2.52 23.40 2.36
N MET A 258 -1.74 22.83 1.45
CA MET A 258 -0.41 23.28 1.07
C MET A 258 -0.48 24.12 -0.20
N VAL A 259 -0.92 25.36 -0.06
CA VAL A 259 -0.99 26.34 -1.17
C VAL A 259 0.42 26.86 -1.54
N ASP A 260 1.31 26.98 -0.55
CA ASP A 260 2.70 27.42 -0.70
C ASP A 260 3.64 26.36 -0.10
N PRO A 261 4.31 25.55 -0.93
CA PRO A 261 5.27 24.54 -0.49
C PRO A 261 6.43 25.11 0.35
N ALA A 262 6.93 26.30 0.03
CA ALA A 262 8.03 26.92 0.75
C ALA A 262 7.60 27.38 2.15
N ALA A 263 6.40 27.95 2.26
CA ALA A 263 5.82 28.28 3.55
C ALA A 263 5.59 27.03 4.42
N TRP A 264 5.16 25.92 3.80
CA TRP A 264 4.96 24.65 4.49
C TRP A 264 6.26 24.07 5.06
N VAL A 265 7.32 24.01 4.24
CA VAL A 265 8.65 23.54 4.67
C VAL A 265 9.23 24.47 5.73
N THR A 266 9.04 25.79 5.58
CA THR A 266 9.43 26.77 6.60
C THR A 266 8.70 26.51 7.91
N ALA A 267 7.38 26.35 7.90
CA ALA A 267 6.58 26.06 9.09
C ALA A 267 7.07 24.79 9.82
N MET A 268 7.36 23.74 9.06
CA MET A 268 7.78 22.44 9.59
C MET A 268 9.18 22.49 10.22
N THR A 269 10.11 23.25 9.64
CA THR A 269 11.54 23.20 9.98
C THR A 269 12.02 24.34 10.88
N SER A 270 11.14 25.29 11.22
CA SER A 270 11.55 26.47 11.99
C SER A 270 11.58 26.25 13.51
N PHE A 271 11.12 25.12 14.03
CA PHE A 271 11.16 24.74 15.46
C PHE A 271 10.82 25.87 16.47
N GLY A 272 9.82 26.70 16.17
CA GLY A 272 9.40 27.81 17.05
C GLY A 272 10.29 29.06 17.03
N LYS A 273 11.28 29.15 16.13
CA LYS A 273 12.19 30.29 15.98
C LYS A 273 11.61 31.47 15.19
N LEU A 274 10.35 31.40 14.75
CA LEU A 274 9.73 32.43 13.91
C LEU A 274 9.18 33.56 14.78
N VAL A 275 9.84 34.72 14.75
CA VAL A 275 9.44 35.92 15.51
C VAL A 275 8.23 36.62 14.89
N SER A 276 8.03 36.52 13.57
CA SER A 276 6.87 37.07 12.85
C SER A 276 6.62 36.30 11.55
N PRO A 277 5.99 35.11 11.64
CA PRO A 277 5.69 34.30 10.46
C PRO A 277 4.76 35.03 9.49
N SER A 278 5.00 34.87 8.18
CA SER A 278 4.07 35.35 7.14
C SER A 278 2.70 34.69 7.28
N LYS A 279 1.67 35.26 6.65
CA LYS A 279 0.33 34.66 6.62
C LYS A 279 0.36 33.22 6.10
N ALA A 280 1.09 32.97 5.02
CA ALA A 280 1.22 31.63 4.42
C ALA A 280 1.83 30.61 5.40
N VAL A 281 2.87 31.00 6.13
CA VAL A 281 3.50 30.14 7.15
C VAL A 281 2.55 29.87 8.31
N ASN A 282 1.78 30.88 8.75
CA ASN A 282 0.76 30.70 9.78
C ASN A 282 -0.36 29.74 9.34
N ASP A 283 -0.80 29.82 8.09
CA ASP A 283 -1.84 28.94 7.56
C ASP A 283 -1.32 27.49 7.44
N ALA A 284 -0.07 27.28 7.01
CA ALA A 284 0.58 25.98 7.06
C ALA A 284 0.66 25.42 8.49
N LEU A 285 1.07 26.24 9.47
CA LEU A 285 1.13 25.84 10.89
C LEU A 285 -0.24 25.40 11.43
N LYS A 286 -1.35 26.03 11.01
CA LYS A 286 -2.70 25.61 11.43
C LYS A 286 -3.01 24.20 10.96
N TRP A 287 -2.71 23.89 9.69
CA TRP A 287 -2.91 22.54 9.15
C TRP A 287 -1.99 21.52 9.82
N GLN A 288 -0.71 21.82 9.97
CA GLN A 288 0.25 20.93 10.65
C GLN A 288 -0.19 20.62 12.10
N ARG A 289 -0.69 21.63 12.83
CA ARG A 289 -1.27 21.43 14.19
C ARG A 289 -2.57 20.62 14.19
N LYS A 290 -3.39 20.73 13.14
CA LYS A 290 -4.60 19.90 12.98
C LYS A 290 -4.20 18.44 12.75
N ILE A 291 -3.23 18.19 11.87
CA ILE A 291 -2.67 16.86 11.62
C ILE A 291 -2.05 16.29 12.89
N GLN A 292 -1.23 17.06 13.63
CA GLN A 292 -0.61 16.57 14.86
C GLN A 292 -1.66 16.12 15.89
N ARG A 293 -2.74 16.89 16.07
CA ARG A 293 -3.85 16.50 16.94
C ARG A 293 -4.52 15.20 16.52
N LEU A 294 -4.67 14.98 15.21
CA LEU A 294 -5.20 13.72 14.69
C LEU A 294 -4.24 12.56 14.95
N VAL A 295 -2.93 12.78 14.79
CA VAL A 295 -1.89 11.78 15.09
C VAL A 295 -1.91 11.39 16.56
N ASP A 296 -2.03 12.36 17.46
CA ASP A 296 -2.05 12.11 18.91
C ASP A 296 -3.29 11.30 19.33
N GLN A 297 -4.41 11.44 18.61
CA GLN A 297 -5.64 10.65 18.85
C GLN A 297 -5.56 9.19 18.38
N MET A 298 -4.51 8.82 17.64
CA MET A 298 -4.29 7.45 17.14
C MET A 298 -3.37 6.61 18.03
N ARG A 299 -2.70 7.23 19.00
CA ARG A 299 -1.83 6.57 20.00
C ARG A 299 -2.68 5.94 21.10
#